data_AF-A0A958VV03-F1
#
_entry.id   AF-A0A958VV03-F1
#
_cell.length_a   1.000
_cell.length_b   1.000
_cell.length_c   1.000
_cell.angle_alpha   90.00
_cell.angle_beta   90.00
_cell.angle_gamma   90.00
#
_symmetry.space_group_name_H-M   'P 1'
#
loop_
_entity.id
_entity.type
_entity.pdbx_description
1 polymer ?
#
loop_
_entity_poly.entity_id
_entity_poly.type
_entity_poly.pdbx_seq_one_letter_code
_entity_poly.pdbx_strand_id
1 'polypeptide(L)'
;MIIATPTEFRFNEILHFLTRSPKELLHTVDDERVYKLLEVNGKPYLLRLSAKGNDLKVEFLMGKADAAVKKQVTKYIFDWFDLD
;
A
#
# COMPACT_ATOMS: atom_id res chain seq x y z
N MET A 1 -7.16 -7.55 -0.75
CA MET A 1 -7.55 -7.34 -2.15
C MET A 1 -6.30 -7.39 -3.01
N ILE A 2 -6.46 -7.62 -4.32
CA ILE A 2 -5.36 -7.57 -5.29
C ILE A 2 -5.56 -6.31 -6.13
N ILE A 3 -4.48 -5.57 -6.35
CA ILE A 3 -4.41 -4.43 -7.25
C ILE A 3 -3.54 -4.85 -8.42
N ALA A 4 -4.12 -4.83 -9.62
CA ALA A 4 -3.34 -5.01 -10.84
C ALA A 4 -2.45 -3.78 -11.05
N THR A 5 -1.20 -4.02 -11.41
CA THR A 5 -0.21 -2.96 -11.65
C THR A 5 0.36 -3.09 -13.06
N PRO A 6 0.99 -2.02 -13.60
CA PRO A 6 1.68 -2.08 -14.88
C PRO A 6 2.72 -3.21 -14.94
N THR A 7 3.05 -3.69 -16.14
CA THR A 7 3.99 -4.82 -16.31
C THR A 7 5.39 -4.47 -15.82
N GLU A 8 5.73 -3.19 -15.87
CA GLU A 8 6.98 -2.58 -15.46
C GLU A 8 7.05 -2.37 -13.94
N PHE A 9 5.93 -2.51 -13.23
CA PHE A 9 5.89 -2.31 -11.78
C PHE A 9 6.73 -3.36 -11.06
N ARG A 10 7.64 -2.89 -10.20
CA ARG A 10 8.48 -3.74 -9.36
C ARG A 10 8.35 -3.31 -7.92
N PHE A 11 7.71 -4.14 -7.10
CA PHE A 11 7.51 -3.84 -5.68
C PHE A 11 8.84 -3.61 -4.93
N ASN A 12 9.91 -4.30 -5.33
CA ASN A 12 11.24 -4.10 -4.73
C ASN A 12 11.78 -2.67 -4.92
N GLU A 13 11.48 -2.02 -6.04
CA GLU A 13 11.88 -0.62 -6.27
C GLU A 13 11.11 0.33 -5.33
N ILE A 14 9.83 0.03 -5.06
CA ILE A 14 9.04 0.75 -4.05
C ILE A 14 9.65 0.56 -2.65
N LEU A 15 10.03 -0.66 -2.27
CA LEU A 15 10.69 -0.92 -0.98
C LEU A 15 12.00 -0.13 -0.87
N HIS A 16 12.81 -0.14 -1.94
CA HIS A 16 14.04 0.65 -1.99
C HIS A 16 13.72 2.13 -1.78
N PHE A 17 12.77 2.71 -2.55
CA PHE A 17 12.36 4.10 -2.41
C PHE A 17 11.90 4.46 -0.99
N LEU A 18 11.03 3.63 -0.39
CA LEU A 18 10.42 3.89 0.91
C LEU A 18 11.39 3.76 2.09
N THR A 19 12.56 3.14 1.89
CA THR A 19 13.58 2.95 2.93
C THR A 19 14.74 3.95 2.84
N ARG A 20 14.74 4.87 1.87
CA ARG A 20 15.86 5.81 1.62
C ARG A 20 16.10 6.85 2.71
N SER A 21 15.09 7.19 3.52
CA SER A 21 15.25 8.18 4.59
C SER A 21 14.34 7.85 5.78
N PRO A 22 14.88 7.71 7.00
CA PRO A 22 14.10 7.35 8.17
C PRO A 22 13.35 8.52 8.83
N LYS A 23 13.39 9.72 8.26
CA LYS A 23 12.82 10.92 8.91
C LYS A 23 11.32 11.04 8.62
N GLU A 24 10.52 11.02 9.69
CA GLU A 24 9.07 11.31 9.73
C GLU A 24 8.20 10.48 8.78
N LEU A 25 8.45 9.17 8.70
CA LEU A 25 7.65 8.26 7.87
C LEU A 25 6.43 7.75 8.63
N LEU A 26 5.24 8.01 8.07
CA LEU A 26 3.96 7.43 8.53
C LEU A 26 3.76 5.99 8.00
N HIS A 27 4.84 5.28 7.67
CA HIS A 27 4.83 3.90 7.21
C HIS A 27 6.01 3.14 7.82
N THR A 28 5.88 1.83 7.91
CA THR A 28 6.95 0.93 8.35
C THR A 28 7.24 -0.07 7.25
N VAL A 29 8.51 -0.35 6.99
CA VAL A 29 8.94 -1.40 6.06
C VAL A 29 9.62 -2.49 6.87
N ASP A 30 9.25 -3.75 6.62
CA ASP A 30 9.84 -4.94 7.24
C ASP A 30 9.99 -6.00 6.14
N ASP A 31 11.22 -6.40 5.85
CA ASP A 31 11.61 -7.27 4.73
C ASP A 31 10.90 -6.87 3.42
N GLU A 32 9.91 -7.68 3.00
CA GLU A 32 9.16 -7.56 1.74
C GLU A 32 7.76 -6.97 1.94
N ARG A 33 7.53 -6.22 3.02
CA ARG A 33 6.20 -5.71 3.41
C ARG A 33 6.26 -4.24 3.80
N VAL A 34 5.22 -3.53 3.38
CA VAL A 34 4.98 -2.14 3.80
C VAL A 34 3.72 -2.10 4.66
N TYR A 35 3.82 -1.48 5.83
CA TYR A 35 2.71 -1.23 6.74
C TYR A 35 2.38 0.25 6.71
N LYS A 36 1.09 0.56 6.51
CA LYS A 36 0.60 1.94 6.43
C LYS A 36 -0.70 2.06 7.18
N LEU A 37 -0.77 3.02 8.11
CA LEU A 37 -2.05 3.45 8.67
C LEU A 37 -2.65 4.51 7.74
N LEU A 38 -3.86 4.27 7.28
CA LEU A 38 -4.61 5.22 6.44
C LEU A 38 -5.93 5.57 7.12
N GLU A 39 -6.24 6.86 7.17
CA GLU A 39 -7.56 7.32 7.57
C GLU A 39 -8.47 7.44 6.33
N VAL A 40 -9.61 6.76 6.35
CA VAL A 40 -10.61 6.81 5.28
C VAL A 40 -11.97 7.08 5.91
N ASN A 41 -12.60 8.20 5.52
CA ASN A 41 -13.87 8.68 6.09
C ASN A 41 -13.84 8.77 7.65
N GLY A 42 -12.74 9.30 8.21
CA GLY A 42 -12.57 9.44 9.67
C GLY A 42 -12.37 8.12 10.44
N LYS A 43 -12.10 7.01 9.74
CA LYS A 43 -11.82 5.70 10.35
C LYS A 43 -10.42 5.22 9.99
N PRO A 44 -9.64 4.71 10.96
CA PRO A 44 -8.31 4.19 10.70
C PRO A 44 -8.36 2.78 10.11
N TYR A 45 -7.54 2.53 9.09
CA TYR A 45 -7.30 1.22 8.48
C TYR A 45 -5.80 0.94 8.46
N LEU A 46 -5.39 -0.14 9.14
CA LEU A 46 -4.01 -0.60 9.05
C LEU A 46 -3.87 -1.53 7.86
N LEU A 47 -3.02 -1.15 6.92
CA LEU A 47 -2.76 -1.87 5.68
C LEU A 47 -1.42 -2.58 5.75
N ARG A 48 -1.36 -3.79 5.17
CA ARG A 48 -0.12 -4.47 4.79
C ARG A 48 -0.09 -4.64 3.28
N LEU A 49 0.97 -4.14 2.66
CA LEU A 49 1.21 -4.23 1.23
C LEU A 49 2.36 -5.20 0.99
N SER A 50 2.21 -6.09 0.02
CA SER A 50 3.25 -7.03 -0.41
C SER A 50 3.10 -7.37 -1.89
N ALA A 51 4.17 -7.83 -2.54
CA ALA A 51 4.07 -8.36 -3.90
C ALA A 51 3.22 -9.63 -3.96
N LYS A 52 2.54 -9.85 -5.09
CA LYS A 52 1.93 -11.14 -5.47
C LYS A 52 2.08 -11.34 -6.98
N GLY A 53 3.17 -11.98 -7.38
CA GLY A 53 3.54 -12.04 -8.80
C GLY A 53 3.86 -10.63 -9.29
N ASN A 54 3.25 -10.22 -10.41
CA ASN A 54 3.37 -8.84 -10.89
C ASN A 54 2.42 -7.87 -10.19
N ASP A 55 1.45 -8.35 -9.42
CA ASP A 55 0.43 -7.51 -8.79
C ASP A 55 0.81 -7.09 -7.36
N LEU A 56 0.05 -6.15 -6.82
CA LEU A 56 0.14 -5.72 -5.43
C LEU A 56 -0.97 -6.35 -4.59
N LYS A 57 -0.60 -7.04 -3.51
CA LYS A 57 -1.53 -7.55 -2.50
C LYS A 57 -1.66 -6.54 -1.37
N VAL A 58 -2.91 -6.18 -1.05
CA VAL A 58 -3.25 -5.28 0.05
C VAL A 58 -4.13 -6.00 1.07
N GLU A 59 -3.68 -6.05 2.31
CA GLU A 59 -4.37 -6.71 3.43
C GLU A 59 -4.78 -5.67 4.47
N PHE A 60 -6.04 -5.73 4.90
CA PHE A 60 -6.56 -4.91 5.99
C PHE A 60 -6.33 -5.67 7.30
N LEU A 61 -5.34 -5.23 8.07
CA LEU A 61 -5.01 -5.81 9.38
C LEU A 61 -5.91 -5.26 10.49
N MET A 62 -6.45 -4.05 10.30
CA MET A 62 -7.39 -3.41 11.21
C MET A 62 -8.49 -2.72 10.42
N GLY A 63 -9.74 -2.88 10.87
CA GLY A 63 -10.93 -2.34 10.21
C GLY A 63 -11.49 -3.27 9.12
N LYS A 64 -12.82 -3.28 8.97
CA LYS A 64 -13.50 -3.98 7.88
C LYS A 64 -13.70 -3.02 6.72
N ALA A 65 -13.12 -3.34 5.57
CA ALA A 65 -13.26 -2.54 4.36
C ALA A 65 -14.39 -3.04 3.47
N ASP A 66 -15.36 -2.17 3.22
CA ASP A 66 -16.36 -2.35 2.17
C ASP A 66 -15.79 -1.96 0.78
N ALA A 67 -16.62 -2.01 -0.25
CA ALA A 67 -16.21 -1.67 -1.62
C ALA A 67 -15.76 -0.21 -1.77
N ALA A 68 -16.39 0.72 -1.05
CA ALA A 68 -16.06 2.15 -1.13
C ALA A 68 -14.70 2.43 -0.48
N VAL A 69 -14.44 1.85 0.68
CA VAL A 69 -13.13 1.93 1.35
C VAL A 69 -12.04 1.31 0.49
N LYS A 70 -12.28 0.13 -0.09
CA LYS A 70 -11.31 -0.51 -1.00
C LYS A 70 -10.98 0.38 -2.19
N LYS A 71 -11.96 1.03 -2.81
CA LYS A 71 -11.74 1.96 -3.93
C LYS A 71 -10.86 3.15 -3.50
N GLN A 72 -11.12 3.74 -2.34
CA GLN A 72 -10.31 4.86 -1.82
C GLN A 72 -8.87 4.42 -1.50
N VAL A 73 -8.71 3.24 -0.89
CA VAL A 73 -7.38 2.67 -0.61
C VAL A 73 -6.63 2.37 -1.90
N THR A 74 -7.28 1.80 -2.92
CA THR A 74 -6.66 1.58 -4.23
C THR A 74 -6.18 2.89 -4.83
N LYS A 75 -7.03 3.93 -4.85
CA LYS A 75 -6.64 5.25 -5.36
C LYS A 75 -5.44 5.82 -4.60
N TYR A 76 -5.48 5.79 -3.27
CA TYR A 76 -4.37 6.26 -2.45
C TYR A 76 -3.05 5.56 -2.79
N ILE A 77 -3.09 4.24 -3.03
CA ILE A 77 -1.90 3.46 -3.38
C ILE A 77 -1.40 3.80 -4.78
N PHE A 78 -2.30 4.00 -5.75
CA PHE A 78 -1.94 4.46 -7.09
C PHE A 78 -1.24 5.83 -7.04
N ASP A 79 -1.83 6.79 -6.33
CA ASP A 79 -1.26 8.12 -6.15
C ASP A 79 0.10 8.04 -5.39
N TRP A 80 0.22 7.14 -4.41
CA TRP A 80 1.43 7.01 -3.59
C TRP A 80 2.59 6.34 -4.33
N PHE A 81 2.30 5.37 -5.20
CA PHE A 81 3.31 4.61 -5.95
C PHE A 81 3.48 5.08 -7.39
N ASP A 82 2.77 6.14 -7.80
CA ASP A 82 2.82 6.72 -9.14
C ASP A 82 2.53 5.67 -10.23
N LEU A 83 1.36 5.03 -10.12
CA LEU A 83 0.95 3.90 -10.98
C LEU A 83 -0.01 4.28 -12.13
N ASP A 84 -0.34 5.56 -12.26
CA ASP A 84 -1.21 6.09 -13.33
C ASP A 84 -0.43 6.36 -14.64
#